data_AF-A0A3N7AMV6-F1
#
_entry.id   AF-A0A3N7AMV6-F1
#
_cell.length_a   1.000
_cell.length_b   1.000
_cell.length_c   1.000
_cell.angle_alpha   90.00
_cell.angle_beta   90.00
_cell.angle_gamma   90.00
#
_symmetry.space_group_name_H-M   'P 1'
#
loop_
_entity.id
_entity.type
_entity.pdbx_description
1 polymer ?
#
loop_
_entity_poly.entity_id
_entity_poly.type
_entity_poly.pdbx_seq_one_letter_code
_entity_poly.pdbx_strand_id
1 'polypeptide(L)'
;MTLIDSKRPSKLYYFSERNGLERSLSLGEFRLSPPTSDQILLPNDSYLVLSLTKTWDGTLFDAMPSIDSYLVVHDAEEFGERVHRAAQKILPNWAGIDAAISYGAPSPLGKIFSKAKNLAEQNEWRFAWRPMQSWASVNPVVIQIGNIEDIAELHSRND
;
A
#
# COMPACT_ATOMS: atom_id res chain seq x y z
N MET A 1 -22.12 15.05 -9.24
CA MET A 1 -20.64 15.20 -9.31
C MET A 1 -20.11 14.79 -7.95
N THR A 2 -19.88 13.50 -7.75
CA THR A 2 -19.50 12.94 -6.45
C THR A 2 -18.10 13.44 -6.15
N LEU A 3 -17.96 14.25 -5.10
CA LEU A 3 -16.68 14.65 -4.54
C LEU A 3 -15.92 13.36 -4.26
N ILE A 4 -14.90 13.08 -5.08
CA ILE A 4 -13.86 12.15 -4.70
C ILE A 4 -13.22 12.86 -3.51
N ASP A 5 -13.52 12.39 -2.31
CA ASP A 5 -12.84 12.85 -1.11
C ASP A 5 -11.40 12.31 -1.22
N SER A 6 -10.60 13.01 -2.01
CA SER A 6 -9.24 12.66 -2.42
C SER A 6 -8.22 12.96 -1.33
N LYS A 7 -8.66 13.23 -0.10
CA LYS A 7 -7.75 13.49 1.00
C LYS A 7 -7.15 12.17 1.46
N ARG A 8 -5.82 12.17 1.58
CA ARG A 8 -5.09 11.11 2.25
C ARG A 8 -5.67 10.94 3.66
N PRO A 9 -5.95 9.70 4.10
CA PRO A 9 -6.49 9.46 5.43
C PRO A 9 -5.51 9.95 6.49
N SER A 10 -5.99 10.27 7.69
CA SER A 10 -5.11 10.65 8.80
C SER A 10 -4.24 9.49 9.28
N LYS A 11 -4.75 8.25 9.18
CA LYS A 11 -4.03 7.04 9.57
C LYS A 11 -4.04 5.98 8.49
N LEU A 12 -3.02 5.14 8.50
CA LEU A 12 -2.94 3.93 7.70
C LEU A 12 -2.57 2.75 8.59
N TYR A 13 -3.04 1.57 8.22
CA TYR A 13 -2.78 0.33 8.94
C TYR A 13 -2.09 -0.67 8.01
N TYR A 14 -1.01 -1.26 8.49
CA TYR A 14 -0.24 -2.26 7.74
C TYR A 14 -0.17 -3.56 8.52
N PHE A 15 -0.91 -4.57 8.05
CA PHE A 15 -1.04 -5.87 8.68
C PHE A 15 0.03 -6.83 8.14
N SER A 16 0.79 -7.48 9.02
CA SER A 16 1.77 -8.50 8.65
C SER A 16 2.20 -9.35 9.86
N GLU A 17 3.19 -10.21 9.65
CA GLU A 17 3.89 -10.92 10.71
C GLU A 17 4.72 -9.95 11.55
N ARG A 18 4.71 -10.11 12.88
CA ARG A 18 5.44 -9.24 13.82
C ARG A 18 6.89 -8.96 13.41
N ASN A 19 7.65 -10.01 13.09
CA ASN A 19 9.07 -9.89 12.72
C ASN A 19 9.28 -8.98 11.49
N GLY A 20 8.36 -9.04 10.53
CA GLY A 20 8.37 -8.16 9.37
C GLY A 20 8.08 -6.71 9.76
N LEU A 21 7.09 -6.51 10.62
CA LEU A 21 6.69 -5.17 11.07
C LEU A 21 7.73 -4.50 11.97
N GLU A 22 8.48 -5.25 12.78
CA GLU A 22 9.60 -4.70 13.56
C GLU A 22 10.69 -4.11 12.65
N ARG A 23 10.94 -4.75 11.49
CA ARG A 23 11.83 -4.20 10.44
C ARG A 23 11.19 -3.00 9.76
N SER A 24 9.90 -3.07 9.43
CA SER A 24 9.19 -1.94 8.84
C SER A 24 9.21 -0.71 9.77
N LEU A 25 9.07 -0.91 11.08
CA LEU A 25 9.10 0.16 12.08
C LEU A 25 10.52 0.73 12.25
N SER A 26 11.51 -0.13 12.52
CA SER A 26 12.86 0.30 12.89
C SER A 26 13.70 0.76 11.71
N LEU A 27 13.50 0.14 10.54
CA LEU A 27 14.31 0.37 9.33
C LEU A 27 13.52 1.04 8.20
N GLY A 28 12.19 1.13 8.31
CA GLY A 28 11.34 1.62 7.22
C GLY A 28 11.30 0.64 6.05
N GLU A 29 11.44 -0.65 6.29
CA GLU A 29 11.51 -1.66 5.22
C GLU A 29 10.12 -2.01 4.70
N PHE A 30 9.87 -1.75 3.41
CA PHE A 30 8.62 -2.10 2.74
C PHE A 30 8.88 -2.77 1.39
N ARG A 31 8.10 -3.81 1.08
CA ARG A 31 8.21 -4.55 -0.18
C ARG A 31 7.17 -4.06 -1.18
N LEU A 32 7.62 -3.47 -2.29
CA LEU A 32 6.78 -3.17 -3.44
C LEU A 32 6.68 -4.42 -4.31
N SER A 33 5.46 -4.87 -4.59
CA SER A 33 5.21 -6.14 -5.29
C SER A 33 4.25 -5.93 -6.46
N PRO A 34 4.24 -6.81 -7.47
CA PRO A 34 3.17 -6.82 -8.45
C PRO A 34 1.79 -6.90 -7.76
N PRO A 35 0.76 -6.24 -8.32
CA PRO A 35 -0.59 -6.29 -7.77
C PRO A 35 -1.13 -7.71 -7.74
N THR A 36 -1.96 -8.00 -6.74
CA THR A 36 -2.57 -9.33 -6.53
C THR A 36 -3.46 -9.75 -7.71
N SER A 37 -3.50 -11.05 -7.98
CA SER A 37 -4.18 -11.67 -9.14
C SER A 37 -5.67 -11.36 -9.31
N ASP A 38 -6.34 -10.87 -8.27
CA ASP A 38 -7.74 -10.38 -8.35
C ASP A 38 -7.90 -9.20 -9.32
N GLN A 39 -6.81 -8.51 -9.67
CA GLN A 39 -6.81 -7.44 -10.65
C GLN A 39 -6.46 -7.96 -12.03
N ILE A 40 -7.47 -8.03 -12.91
CA ILE A 40 -7.27 -8.27 -14.34
C ILE A 40 -6.67 -7.00 -14.97
N LEU A 41 -5.34 -6.90 -14.88
CA LEU A 41 -4.58 -5.89 -15.61
C LEU A 41 -4.35 -6.35 -17.05
N LEU A 42 -4.20 -5.39 -17.95
CA LEU A 42 -3.81 -5.68 -19.32
C LEU A 42 -2.38 -6.28 -19.31
N PRO A 43 -2.02 -7.16 -20.24
CA PRO A 43 -0.72 -7.83 -20.26
C PRO A 43 0.51 -6.89 -20.32
N ASN A 44 0.30 -5.60 -20.60
CA ASN A 44 1.35 -4.57 -20.65
C ASN A 44 1.29 -3.59 -19.47
N ASP A 45 0.35 -3.74 -18.54
CA ASP A 45 0.19 -2.89 -17.36
C ASP A 45 1.09 -3.40 -16.23
N SER A 46 2.35 -2.99 -16.29
CA SER A 46 3.36 -3.30 -15.28
C SER A 46 3.27 -2.33 -14.10
N TYR A 47 2.98 -2.85 -12.91
CA TYR A 47 2.92 -2.05 -11.68
C TYR A 47 3.67 -2.73 -10.54
N LEU A 48 4.29 -1.92 -9.70
CA LEU A 48 4.66 -2.29 -8.34
C LEU A 48 3.78 -1.52 -7.39
N VAL A 49 3.26 -2.19 -6.37
CA VAL A 49 2.32 -1.60 -5.42
C VAL A 49 2.73 -1.87 -3.97
N LEU A 50 2.32 -0.95 -3.10
CA LEU A 50 2.28 -1.12 -1.66
C LEU A 50 0.87 -0.76 -1.19
N SER A 51 0.27 -1.65 -0.40
CA SER A 51 -1.13 -1.55 0.01
C SER A 51 -1.24 -1.53 1.52
N LEU A 52 -1.95 -0.54 2.04
CA LEU A 52 -2.30 -0.39 3.45
C LEU A 52 -3.83 -0.24 3.55
N THR A 53 -4.40 -0.44 4.73
CA THR A 53 -5.82 -0.17 4.96
C THR A 53 -6.01 1.20 5.60
N LYS A 54 -7.11 1.87 5.28
CA LYS A 54 -7.47 3.18 5.85
C LYS A 54 -8.14 3.07 7.22
N THR A 55 -8.68 1.91 7.52
CA THR A 55 -9.42 1.61 8.75
C THR A 55 -8.84 0.36 9.38
N TRP A 56 -8.83 0.32 10.71
CA TRP A 56 -8.56 -0.90 11.44
C TRP A 56 -9.71 -1.87 11.25
N ASP A 57 -9.40 -3.11 10.88
CA ASP A 57 -10.36 -4.18 10.73
C ASP A 57 -9.77 -5.48 11.28
N GLY A 58 -10.22 -5.88 12.48
CA GLY A 58 -9.77 -7.10 13.14
C GLY A 58 -10.09 -8.38 12.37
N THR A 59 -11.07 -8.36 11.45
CA THR A 59 -11.42 -9.54 10.64
C THR A 59 -10.32 -9.91 9.64
N LEU A 60 -9.40 -8.98 9.33
CA LEU A 60 -8.24 -9.26 8.48
C LEU A 60 -7.30 -10.30 9.08
N PHE A 61 -7.24 -10.42 10.41
CA PHE A 61 -6.48 -11.49 11.08
C PHE A 61 -7.09 -12.87 10.84
N ASP A 62 -8.41 -12.95 10.66
CA ASP A 62 -9.09 -14.21 10.39
C ASP A 62 -8.98 -14.59 8.91
N ALA A 63 -8.94 -13.60 8.01
CA ALA A 63 -8.74 -13.81 6.58
C ALA A 63 -7.31 -14.24 6.22
N MET A 64 -6.32 -13.91 7.05
CA MET A 64 -4.90 -14.13 6.77
C MET A 64 -4.21 -14.80 7.97
N PRO A 65 -4.17 -16.15 8.05
CA PRO A 65 -3.75 -16.88 9.25
C PRO A 65 -2.30 -16.62 9.70
N SER A 66 -1.42 -16.19 8.79
CA SER A 66 -0.03 -15.86 9.12
C SER A 66 0.14 -14.46 9.69
N ILE A 67 -0.88 -13.61 9.65
CA ILE A 67 -0.82 -12.24 10.16
C ILE A 67 -1.20 -12.25 11.64
N ASP A 68 -0.33 -11.70 12.48
CA ASP A 68 -0.50 -11.65 13.94
C ASP A 68 -0.36 -10.23 14.53
N SER A 69 0.02 -9.26 13.70
CA SER A 69 0.38 -7.91 14.14
C SER A 69 0.01 -6.87 13.07
N TYR A 70 0.04 -5.59 13.47
CA TYR A 70 -0.19 -4.46 12.58
C TYR A 70 0.59 -3.22 13.01
N LEU A 71 1.03 -2.42 12.03
CA LEU A 71 1.51 -1.07 12.24
C LEU A 71 0.36 -0.09 12.09
N VAL A 72 0.27 0.88 13.00
CA VAL A 72 -0.57 2.08 12.84
C VAL A 72 0.36 3.23 12.47
N VAL A 73 0.21 3.75 11.27
CA VAL A 73 0.88 4.98 10.83
C VAL A 73 -0.03 6.15 11.18
N HIS A 74 0.41 7.04 12.07
CA HIS A 74 -0.35 8.18 12.58
C HIS A 74 -0.20 9.45 11.74
N ASP A 75 0.84 9.53 10.90
CA ASP A 75 1.02 10.57 9.88
C ASP A 75 1.15 9.94 8.50
N ALA A 76 0.02 9.76 7.82
CA ALA A 76 0.00 9.17 6.49
C ALA A 76 0.67 10.08 5.43
N GLU A 77 0.67 11.39 5.63
CA GLU A 77 1.26 12.33 4.68
C GLU A 77 2.78 12.22 4.69
N GLU A 78 3.38 12.32 5.87
CA GLU A 78 4.82 12.14 6.04
C GLU A 78 5.26 10.74 5.59
N PHE A 79 4.52 9.69 5.98
CA PHE A 79 4.79 8.34 5.53
C PHE A 79 4.78 8.23 4.00
N GLY A 80 3.75 8.79 3.35
CA GLY A 80 3.62 8.77 1.89
C GLY A 80 4.76 9.49 1.19
N GLU A 81 5.20 10.64 1.71
CA GLU A 81 6.36 11.35 1.18
C GLU A 81 7.66 10.55 1.31
N ARG A 82 7.90 9.94 2.47
CA ARG A 82 9.09 9.10 2.71
C ARG A 82 9.08 7.88 1.77
N VAL A 83 7.92 7.25 1.57
CA VAL A 83 7.72 6.13 0.62
C VAL A 83 8.01 6.54 -0.82
N HIS A 84 7.41 7.62 -1.34
CA HIS A 84 7.66 8.09 -2.71
C HIS A 84 9.13 8.48 -2.90
N ARG A 85 9.74 9.14 -1.92
CA ARG A 85 11.16 9.52 -1.96
C ARG A 85 12.07 8.30 -2.02
N ALA A 86 11.80 7.25 -1.25
CA ALA A 86 12.57 6.01 -1.28
C ALA A 86 12.36 5.24 -2.58
N ALA A 87 11.12 5.14 -3.05
CA ALA A 87 10.79 4.49 -4.32
C ALA A 87 11.48 5.19 -5.50
N GLN A 88 11.48 6.52 -5.56
CA GLN A 88 12.15 7.28 -6.63
C GLN A 88 13.66 7.00 -6.72
N LYS A 89 14.32 6.69 -5.59
CA LYS A 89 15.75 6.33 -5.58
C LYS A 89 16.01 4.95 -6.21
N ILE A 90 15.11 4.00 -5.97
CA ILE A 90 15.23 2.61 -6.45
C ILE A 90 14.65 2.44 -7.87
N LEU A 91 13.64 3.24 -8.20
CA LEU A 91 12.84 3.19 -9.43
C LEU A 91 12.89 4.55 -10.15
N PRO A 92 14.06 5.05 -10.59
CA PRO A 92 14.22 6.43 -11.08
C PRO A 92 13.40 6.76 -12.34
N ASN A 93 13.04 5.76 -13.15
CA ASN A 93 12.26 5.92 -14.39
C ASN A 93 10.81 5.42 -14.25
N TRP A 94 10.27 5.47 -13.03
CA TRP A 94 8.89 5.07 -12.74
C TRP A 94 8.10 6.27 -12.24
N ALA A 95 6.82 6.33 -12.64
CA ALA A 95 5.88 7.33 -12.13
C ALA A 95 5.07 6.73 -10.99
N GLY A 96 5.11 7.37 -9.82
CA GLY A 96 4.39 6.96 -8.61
C GLY A 96 3.14 7.80 -8.35
N ILE A 97 2.09 7.16 -7.85
CA ILE A 97 0.87 7.81 -7.34
C ILE A 97 0.31 7.00 -6.18
N ASP A 98 -0.36 7.66 -5.23
CA ASP A 98 -1.12 6.99 -4.17
C ASP A 98 -2.54 7.53 -4.05
N ALA A 99 -3.49 6.62 -3.80
CA ALA A 99 -4.90 6.95 -3.67
C ALA A 99 -5.71 5.80 -3.03
N ALA A 100 -6.92 6.12 -2.60
CA ALA A 100 -7.91 5.13 -2.19
C ALA A 100 -8.39 4.28 -3.38
N ILE A 101 -8.64 2.99 -3.13
CA ILE A 101 -9.28 2.11 -4.11
C ILE A 101 -10.77 2.44 -4.25
N SER A 102 -11.24 2.48 -5.50
CA SER A 102 -12.66 2.55 -5.84
C SER A 102 -13.25 1.14 -5.91
N TYR A 103 -14.31 0.88 -5.15
CA TYR A 103 -14.95 -0.44 -5.07
C TYR A 103 -16.29 -0.45 -5.81
N GLY A 104 -16.46 -1.41 -6.73
CA GLY A 104 -17.69 -1.55 -7.52
C GLY A 104 -17.88 -0.48 -8.60
N ALA A 105 -16.91 0.39 -8.80
CA ALA A 105 -16.91 1.43 -9.83
C ALA A 105 -15.48 1.64 -10.37
N PRO A 106 -15.33 2.05 -11.65
CA PRO A 106 -14.03 2.43 -12.18
C PRO A 106 -13.46 3.66 -11.48
N SER A 107 -12.19 3.61 -11.12
CA SER A 107 -11.42 4.77 -10.67
C SER A 107 -10.95 5.60 -11.86
N PRO A 108 -10.97 6.95 -11.78
CA PRO A 108 -10.34 7.81 -12.78
C PRO A 108 -8.82 7.62 -12.88
N LEU A 109 -8.19 7.02 -11.85
CA LEU A 109 -6.77 6.67 -11.84
C LEU A 109 -6.48 5.31 -12.49
N GLY A 110 -7.50 4.67 -13.06
CA GLY A 110 -7.37 3.42 -13.82
C GLY A 110 -7.68 2.17 -13.01
N LYS A 111 -7.53 1.02 -13.69
CA LYS A 111 -7.88 -0.30 -13.14
C LYS A 111 -7.07 -0.68 -11.90
N ILE A 112 -5.82 -0.23 -11.82
CA ILE A 112 -4.96 -0.43 -10.65
C ILE A 112 -5.52 0.23 -9.38
N PHE A 113 -6.48 1.17 -9.51
CA PHE A 113 -7.18 1.78 -8.38
C PHE A 113 -8.65 1.35 -8.29
N SER A 114 -9.02 0.22 -8.90
CA SER A 114 -10.40 -0.29 -8.94
C SER A 114 -10.46 -1.74 -8.45
N LYS A 115 -11.45 -2.07 -7.62
CA LYS A 115 -11.73 -3.44 -7.16
C LYS A 115 -13.24 -3.75 -7.21
N ALA A 116 -13.59 -5.03 -7.14
CA ALA A 116 -14.98 -5.47 -7.09
C ALA A 116 -15.68 -5.01 -5.79
N LYS A 117 -17.00 -4.81 -5.84
CA LYS A 117 -17.78 -4.25 -4.71
C LYS A 117 -17.73 -5.15 -3.47
N ASN A 118 -17.68 -6.46 -3.64
CA ASN A 118 -17.58 -7.44 -2.55
C ASN A 118 -16.25 -7.38 -1.79
N LEU A 119 -15.27 -6.61 -2.25
CA LEU A 119 -13.98 -6.41 -1.58
C LEU A 119 -13.92 -5.07 -0.83
N ALA A 120 -15.02 -4.32 -0.75
CA ALA A 120 -15.05 -2.98 -0.17
C ALA A 120 -14.60 -2.92 1.29
N GLU A 121 -14.76 -4.02 2.05
CA GLU A 121 -14.33 -4.12 3.44
C GLU A 121 -12.81 -3.95 3.60
N GLN A 122 -12.02 -4.22 2.56
CA GLN A 122 -10.56 -4.03 2.59
C GLN A 122 -10.13 -2.57 2.80
N ASN A 123 -11.00 -1.59 2.47
CA ASN A 123 -10.76 -0.17 2.72
C ASN A 123 -9.36 0.32 2.33
N GLU A 124 -8.87 -0.08 1.16
CA GLU A 124 -7.46 0.03 0.82
C GLU A 124 -7.04 1.47 0.41
N TRP A 125 -5.87 1.88 0.89
CA TRP A 125 -5.02 2.93 0.32
C TRP A 125 -3.84 2.30 -0.39
N ARG A 126 -3.65 2.62 -1.67
CA ARG A 126 -2.64 2.00 -2.51
C ARG A 126 -1.64 3.03 -2.97
N PHE A 127 -0.36 2.71 -2.84
CA PHE A 127 0.73 3.31 -3.57
C PHE A 127 1.02 2.45 -4.80
N ALA A 128 1.16 3.06 -5.96
CA ALA A 128 1.41 2.36 -7.21
C ALA A 128 2.46 3.10 -8.05
N TRP A 129 3.42 2.34 -8.57
CA TRP A 129 4.42 2.83 -9.51
C TRP A 129 4.30 2.07 -10.82
N ARG A 130 4.37 2.80 -11.93
CA ARG A 130 4.45 2.23 -13.28
C ARG A 130 5.75 2.64 -13.95
N PRO A 131 6.39 1.75 -14.74
CA PRO A 131 7.55 2.13 -15.51
C PRO A 131 7.13 3.09 -16.63
N MET A 132 7.96 4.08 -16.93
CA MET A 132 7.74 4.97 -18.07
C MET A 132 8.12 4.29 -19.41
N GLN A 133 8.79 3.14 -19.35
CA GLN A 133 9.22 2.36 -20.50
C GLN A 133 8.59 0.96 -20.46
N SER A 134 8.12 0.50 -21.61
CA SER A 134 7.28 -0.70 -21.77
C SER A 134 8.01 -2.06 -21.62
N TRP A 135 9.32 -2.06 -21.34
CA TRP A 135 10.15 -3.28 -21.23
C TRP A 135 10.72 -3.51 -19.83
N ALA A 136 10.37 -2.67 -18.85
CA ALA A 136 10.88 -2.80 -17.49
C ALA A 136 10.35 -4.09 -16.82
N SER A 137 11.25 -4.88 -16.24
CA SER A 137 10.86 -6.05 -15.45
C SER A 137 10.15 -5.65 -14.16
N VAL A 138 9.08 -6.37 -13.82
CA VAL A 138 8.24 -6.10 -12.64
C VAL A 138 8.65 -7.01 -11.48
N ASN A 139 9.93 -6.99 -11.13
CA ASN A 139 10.42 -7.78 -9.99
C ASN A 139 10.07 -7.05 -8.70
N PRO A 140 9.62 -7.76 -7.65
CA PRO A 140 9.43 -7.16 -6.35
C PRO A 140 10.72 -6.51 -5.85
N VAL A 141 10.60 -5.32 -5.27
CA VAL A 141 11.73 -4.57 -4.70
C VAL A 141 11.44 -4.21 -3.26
N VAL A 142 12.50 -4.08 -2.46
CA VAL A 142 12.41 -3.59 -1.09
C VAL A 142 12.92 -2.16 -1.07
N ILE A 143 12.13 -1.26 -0.48
CA ILE A 143 12.52 0.12 -0.20
C ILE A 143 12.78 0.29 1.30
N GLN A 144 13.65 1.25 1.63
CA GLN A 144 13.90 1.67 3.01
C GLN A 144 13.59 3.16 3.16
N ILE A 145 12.62 3.47 4.02
CA ILE A 145 12.17 4.85 4.27
C ILE A 145 12.78 5.47 5.53
N GLY A 146 13.65 4.72 6.24
CA GLY A 146 14.23 5.10 7.52
C GLY A 146 13.33 4.68 8.69
N ASN A 147 13.83 4.83 9.92
CA ASN A 147 13.03 4.60 11.13
C ASN A 147 11.75 5.44 11.09
N ILE A 148 10.63 4.84 11.47
CA ILE A 148 9.31 5.48 11.51
C ILE A 148 8.64 5.40 12.89
N GLU A 149 9.38 5.11 13.96
CA GLU A 149 8.85 5.07 15.33
C GLU A 149 8.31 6.44 15.80
N ASP A 150 8.70 7.51 15.13
CA ASP A 150 8.19 8.87 15.34
C ASP A 150 6.78 9.09 14.77
N ILE A 151 6.38 8.28 13.78
CA ILE A 151 5.09 8.43 13.07
C ILE A 151 4.25 7.15 13.05
N ALA A 152 4.73 6.05 13.63
CA ALA A 152 4.05 4.77 13.60
C ALA A 152 4.29 3.94 14.88
N GLU A 153 3.32 3.09 15.19
CA GLU A 153 3.34 2.20 16.36
C GLU A 153 3.03 0.75 15.94
N LEU A 154 3.67 -0.20 16.59
CA LEU A 154 3.44 -1.64 16.39
C LEU A 154 2.48 -2.18 17.45
N HIS A 155 1.46 -2.88 16.98
CA HIS A 155 0.48 -3.58 17.80
C HIS A 155 0.39 -5.05 17.41
N SER A 156 0.04 -5.87 18.38
CA SER A 156 -0.27 -7.29 18.20
C SER A 156 -1.78 -7.46 18.05
N ARG A 157 -2.22 -8.61 17.53
CA ARG A 157 -3.65 -8.95 17.43
C ARG A 157 -4.41 -8.85 18.77
N ASN A 158 -3.72 -9.11 19.89
CA ASN A 158 -4.31 -9.18 21.23
C ASN A 158 -4.04 -7.92 22.09
N ASP A 159 -3.51 -6.84 21.52
CA ASP A 159 -3.36 -5.55 22.21
C ASP A 159 -4.72 -4.86 22.45
#